data_AF-A0A6V7V831-F1
#
_entry.id   AF-A0A6V7V831-F1
#
_cell.length_a   1.000
_cell.length_b   1.000
_cell.length_c   1.000
_cell.angle_alpha   90.00
_cell.angle_beta   90.00
_cell.angle_gamma   90.00
#
_symmetry.space_group_name_H-M   'P 1'
#
loop_
_entity.id
_entity.type
_entity.pdbx_description
1 polymer ?
#
loop_
_entity_poly.entity_id
_entity_poly.type
_entity_poly.pdbx_seq_one_letter_code
_entity_poly.pdbx_strand_id
1 'polypeptide(L)'
;MTALNVPLEKLHFVRGQSYQLSEPYTKDLLRLSSLVSLRDAVRAGAEVIKQMDDPLLSGILYPLLQALDEQYLKVDGQFGGLDQRKIFILAEEQLPRIKLGKRFHLMNPMVPGLTGSKMSSSEEYSKIDLLDDPDVVSTKIDSANCPSIESGIDNGVLAFYQHVVFPIIGGSIIMNNQQFCDFLSLQKAFKEELIKENELKNYLKQFLNGILAKVQENCFNTPEFKEILSKAYPKVSINNDAFSKLCVNKLEEKISSDVGPFGDKFEFIPSKTITQSSLIFNMDSSIGGQSPHIYALIQLKIFCDKGFQCTILISDLDAFLDKLKCPWQDLKKRTENHLKILKQLINLLGMEDVSICLSSDYEFESDFTLKMYQAVSVVTRDQTSLIPEANTVGCHLCPIYFGLDIFYGNYDIVLIGPKQKEFADLALKINKELKREDSNMPAFLILPEIIGTDGLRMSATKPDFHLNINDGLKKIRQKIGKSFCEPGNLDKNVALELCKKIVFPFADYLKWREKYIVGGDEFQDLTIKRSPENGGNLIVKNYQELESLFLSLNLHPADLKAFLVEQLDAFYFEPIRNNKKIM
;
A
#
# COMPACT_ATOMS: atom_id res chain seq x y z
N MET A 1 0.90 -9.81 37.69
CA MET A 1 -0.05 -8.81 38.27
C MET A 1 -0.59 -9.29 39.61
N THR A 2 -1.18 -10.48 39.71
CA THR A 2 -1.66 -11.05 40.99
C THR A 2 -0.56 -11.14 42.06
N ALA A 3 0.64 -11.58 41.70
CA ALA A 3 1.80 -11.64 42.62
C ALA A 3 2.20 -10.27 43.23
N LEU A 4 1.77 -9.17 42.59
CA LEU A 4 2.04 -7.79 43.03
C LEU A 4 0.78 -7.11 43.62
N ASN A 5 -0.29 -7.88 43.90
CA ASN A 5 -1.56 -7.38 44.44
C ASN A 5 -2.18 -6.23 43.63
N VAL A 6 -2.01 -6.25 42.30
CA VAL A 6 -2.63 -5.27 41.41
C VAL A 6 -4.15 -5.49 41.40
N PRO A 7 -4.98 -4.45 41.61
CA PRO A 7 -6.45 -4.57 41.62
C PRO A 7 -6.99 -4.86 40.21
N LEU A 8 -7.12 -6.14 39.86
CA LEU A 8 -7.50 -6.61 38.54
C LEU A 8 -8.92 -6.16 38.15
N GLU A 9 -9.80 -5.97 39.14
CA GLU A 9 -11.17 -5.48 38.95
C GLU A 9 -11.25 -4.05 38.41
N LYS A 10 -10.14 -3.29 38.50
CA LYS A 10 -10.00 -1.94 37.93
C LYS A 10 -9.31 -1.94 36.57
N LEU A 11 -8.89 -3.10 36.07
CA LEU A 11 -8.18 -3.23 34.80
C LEU A 11 -9.07 -3.87 33.74
N HIS A 12 -8.96 -3.36 32.52
CA HIS A 12 -9.60 -3.94 31.34
C HIS A 12 -8.53 -4.43 30.38
N PHE A 13 -8.57 -5.73 30.07
CA PHE A 13 -7.66 -6.33 29.09
C PHE A 13 -8.35 -6.34 27.73
N VAL A 14 -7.83 -5.55 26.79
CA VAL A 14 -8.37 -5.42 25.44
C VAL A 14 -7.34 -5.93 24.45
N ARG A 15 -7.75 -6.82 23.55
CA ARG A 15 -6.90 -7.30 22.45
C ARG A 15 -7.00 -6.31 21.28
N GLY A 16 -5.87 -5.76 20.82
CA GLY A 16 -5.85 -4.78 19.71
C GLY A 16 -6.65 -5.21 18.48
N GLN A 17 -6.50 -6.47 18.07
CA GLN A 17 -7.24 -7.07 16.95
C GLN A 17 -8.77 -6.92 17.04
N SER A 18 -9.34 -6.79 18.24
CA SER A 18 -10.80 -6.63 18.43
C SER A 18 -11.36 -5.32 17.87
N TYR A 19 -10.53 -4.29 17.65
CA TYR A 19 -10.97 -3.01 17.11
C TYR A 19 -10.09 -2.51 15.95
N GLN A 20 -8.82 -2.90 15.88
CA GLN A 20 -7.88 -2.46 14.84
C GLN A 20 -8.24 -2.98 13.44
N LEU A 21 -9.08 -4.01 13.34
CA LEU A 21 -9.59 -4.54 12.06
C LEU A 21 -10.96 -3.97 11.67
N SER A 22 -11.49 -3.02 12.44
CA SER A 22 -12.80 -2.43 12.15
C SER A 22 -12.72 -1.38 11.04
N GLU A 23 -13.75 -1.31 10.20
CA GLU A 23 -13.86 -0.32 9.13
C GLU A 23 -13.60 1.13 9.61
N PRO A 24 -14.15 1.61 10.74
CA PRO A 24 -13.86 2.96 11.22
C PRO A 24 -12.36 3.18 11.50
N TYR A 25 -11.71 2.20 12.14
CA TYR A 25 -10.29 2.25 12.46
C TYR A 25 -9.46 2.31 11.18
N THR A 26 -9.75 1.45 10.21
CA THR A 26 -9.08 1.43 8.91
C THR A 26 -9.24 2.76 8.17
N LYS A 27 -10.44 3.36 8.17
CA LYS A 27 -10.67 4.68 7.57
C LYS A 27 -9.82 5.78 8.22
N ASP A 28 -9.78 5.83 9.54
CA ASP A 28 -8.95 6.83 10.23
C ASP A 28 -7.46 6.58 10.05
N LEU A 29 -7.02 5.32 9.95
CA LEU A 29 -5.65 4.95 9.63
C LEU A 29 -5.24 5.43 8.24
N LEU A 30 -6.10 5.26 7.23
CA LEU A 30 -5.83 5.76 5.88
C LEU A 30 -5.80 7.29 5.84
N ARG A 31 -6.73 7.94 6.55
CA ARG A 31 -6.73 9.40 6.71
C ARG A 31 -5.46 9.91 7.36
N LEU A 32 -5.01 9.26 8.44
CA LEU A 32 -3.76 9.62 9.12
C LEU A 32 -2.54 9.37 8.23
N SER A 33 -2.49 8.22 7.54
CA SER A 33 -1.41 7.85 6.63
C SER A 33 -1.23 8.84 5.48
N SER A 34 -2.33 9.40 4.97
CA SER A 34 -2.28 10.42 3.91
C SER A 34 -1.68 11.77 4.36
N LEU A 35 -1.61 12.04 5.66
CA LEU A 35 -1.12 13.29 6.23
C LEU A 35 0.29 13.17 6.83
N VAL A 36 0.60 12.03 7.43
CA VAL A 36 1.88 11.80 8.12
C VAL A 36 2.97 11.54 7.09
N SER A 37 4.07 12.31 7.18
CA SER A 37 5.22 12.09 6.32
C SER A 37 5.96 10.80 6.70
N LEU A 38 6.60 10.17 5.72
CA LEU A 38 7.43 8.98 5.95
C LEU A 38 8.54 9.26 6.98
N ARG A 39 9.13 10.46 6.90
CA ARG A 39 10.16 10.93 7.83
C ARG A 39 9.62 11.04 9.26
N ASP A 40 8.43 11.59 9.45
CA ASP A 40 7.84 11.76 10.78
C ASP A 40 7.43 10.42 11.37
N ALA A 41 6.89 9.51 10.56
CA ALA A 41 6.57 8.14 10.98
C ALA A 41 7.83 7.36 11.42
N VAL A 42 8.90 7.39 10.61
CA VAL A 42 10.19 6.75 10.97
C VAL A 42 10.77 7.38 12.24
N ARG A 43 10.74 8.72 12.35
CA ARG A 43 11.21 9.42 13.55
C ARG A 43 10.39 9.02 14.78
N ALA A 44 9.07 8.91 14.66
CA ALA A 44 8.17 8.54 15.75
C ALA A 44 8.46 7.13 16.28
N GLY A 45 8.72 6.17 15.38
CA GLY A 45 9.04 4.78 15.74
C GLY A 45 10.49 4.54 16.17
N ALA A 46 11.38 5.53 16.08
CA ALA A 46 12.83 5.32 16.14
C ALA A 46 13.36 4.64 17.42
N GLU A 47 12.68 4.83 18.56
CA GLU A 47 13.11 4.31 19.87
C GLU A 47 12.39 3.01 20.28
N VAL A 48 11.31 2.68 19.57
CA VAL A 48 10.46 1.50 19.83
C VAL A 48 10.76 0.37 18.85
N ILE A 49 11.22 0.72 17.64
CA ILE A 49 11.37 -0.21 16.53
C ILE A 49 12.85 -0.33 16.20
N LYS A 50 13.28 -1.55 15.83
CA LYS A 50 14.66 -1.79 15.42
C LYS A 50 15.00 -0.94 14.19
N GLN A 51 16.04 -0.13 14.32
CA GLN A 51 16.52 0.72 13.24
C GLN A 51 17.27 -0.11 12.20
N MET A 52 16.90 0.06 10.94
CA MET A 52 17.54 -0.53 9.77
C MET A 52 17.61 0.54 8.67
N ASP A 53 18.58 0.43 7.76
CA ASP A 53 18.74 1.39 6.65
C ASP A 53 17.51 1.42 5.72
N ASP A 54 16.92 0.24 5.51
CA ASP A 54 15.66 0.03 4.81
C ASP A 54 14.67 -0.72 5.72
N PRO A 55 13.89 0.01 6.54
CA PRO A 55 12.97 -0.61 7.49
C PRO A 55 11.74 -1.22 6.78
N LEU A 56 11.15 -2.23 7.41
CA LEU A 56 9.85 -2.76 6.99
C LEU A 56 8.78 -1.67 7.09
N LEU A 57 7.84 -1.67 6.14
CA LEU A 57 6.74 -0.70 6.12
C LEU A 57 5.84 -0.85 7.37
N SER A 58 5.75 -2.04 7.95
CA SER A 58 5.08 -2.29 9.24
C SER A 58 5.67 -1.46 10.38
N GLY A 59 7.00 -1.28 10.40
CA GLY A 59 7.66 -0.44 11.39
C GLY A 59 7.33 1.04 11.19
N ILE A 60 7.08 1.47 9.95
CA ILE A 60 6.67 2.83 9.65
C ILE A 60 5.20 3.06 9.99
N LEU A 61 4.34 2.05 9.77
CA LEU A 61 2.91 2.13 10.05
C LEU A 61 2.60 2.03 11.55
N TYR A 62 3.41 1.30 12.32
CA TYR A 62 3.17 1.03 13.74
C TYR A 62 2.92 2.28 14.61
N PRO A 63 3.70 3.38 14.51
CA PRO A 63 3.45 4.60 15.27
C PRO A 63 2.07 5.21 15.02
N LEU A 64 1.55 5.10 13.78
CA LEU A 64 0.22 5.61 13.43
C LEU A 64 -0.87 4.75 14.07
N LEU A 65 -0.67 3.42 14.14
CA LEU A 65 -1.58 2.49 14.81
C LEU A 65 -1.65 2.82 16.31
N GLN A 66 -0.49 2.93 16.97
CA GLN A 66 -0.43 3.26 18.39
C GLN A 66 -1.07 4.61 18.70
N ALA A 67 -0.89 5.62 17.82
CA ALA A 67 -1.56 6.91 17.98
C ALA A 67 -3.10 6.78 17.88
N LEU A 68 -3.62 5.95 16.97
CA LEU A 68 -5.05 5.75 16.83
C LEU A 68 -5.68 4.91 17.95
N ASP A 69 -4.91 4.03 18.58
CA ASP A 69 -5.37 3.23 19.73
C ASP A 69 -5.95 4.13 20.84
N GLU A 70 -5.41 5.33 21.04
CA GLU A 70 -5.94 6.33 21.99
C GLU A 70 -7.42 6.67 21.75
N GLN A 71 -7.81 6.84 20.49
CA GLN A 71 -9.19 7.17 20.12
C GLN A 71 -10.11 5.96 20.29
N TYR A 72 -9.65 4.77 19.88
CA TYR A 72 -10.49 3.58 19.79
C TYR A 72 -10.63 2.83 21.12
N LEU A 73 -9.64 2.93 22.00
CA LEU A 73 -9.76 2.51 23.39
C LEU A 73 -10.56 3.52 24.23
N LYS A 74 -10.90 4.69 23.68
CA LYS A 74 -11.65 5.77 24.33
C LYS A 74 -11.03 6.18 25.67
N VAL A 75 -9.71 6.22 25.72
CA VAL A 75 -8.95 6.64 26.91
C VAL A 75 -8.84 8.15 26.95
N ASP A 76 -8.67 8.73 28.14
CA ASP A 76 -8.37 10.16 28.30
C ASP A 76 -6.87 10.48 28.14
N GLY A 77 -6.01 9.47 28.35
CA GLY A 77 -4.57 9.58 28.28
C GLY A 77 -3.88 8.23 28.12
N GLN A 78 -2.65 8.26 27.62
CA GLN A 78 -1.81 7.08 27.47
C GLN A 78 -0.65 7.12 28.47
N PHE A 79 -0.44 5.99 29.15
CA PHE A 79 0.71 5.75 30.01
C PHE A 79 1.69 4.80 29.31
N GLY A 80 2.96 5.17 29.22
CA GLY A 80 3.99 4.33 28.59
C GLY A 80 5.42 4.78 28.89
N GLY A 81 6.40 4.07 28.34
CA GLY A 81 7.81 4.37 28.55
C GLY A 81 8.25 5.70 27.93
N LEU A 82 9.34 6.27 28.46
CA LEU A 82 10.00 7.43 27.87
C LEU A 82 10.41 7.23 26.41
N ASP A 83 10.68 5.98 26.00
CA ASP A 83 11.00 5.58 24.63
C ASP A 83 9.83 5.70 23.65
N GLN A 84 8.60 5.85 24.15
CA GLN A 84 7.39 6.06 23.34
C GLN A 84 7.09 7.54 23.12
N ARG A 85 7.86 8.45 23.70
CA ARG A 85 7.62 9.91 23.67
C ARG A 85 7.38 10.44 22.26
N LYS A 86 8.13 9.96 21.26
CA LYS A 86 8.01 10.45 19.88
C LYS A 86 6.69 10.02 19.24
N ILE A 87 6.14 8.87 19.62
CA ILE A 87 4.81 8.42 19.18
C ILE A 87 3.73 9.29 19.84
N PHE A 88 3.89 9.64 21.11
CA PHE A 88 2.96 10.54 21.82
C PHE A 88 2.92 11.93 21.19
N ILE A 89 4.08 12.48 20.82
CA ILE A 89 4.16 13.75 20.08
C ILE A 89 3.47 13.63 18.71
N LEU A 90 3.69 12.52 17.99
CA LEU A 90 3.01 12.25 16.72
C LEU A 90 1.48 12.24 16.90
N ALA A 91 0.98 11.55 17.93
CA ALA A 91 -0.44 11.52 18.24
C ALA A 91 -0.98 12.93 18.53
N GLU A 92 -0.29 13.69 19.38
CA GLU A 92 -0.71 15.04 19.76
C GLU A 92 -0.77 16.02 18.56
N GLU A 93 0.19 15.91 17.63
CA GLU A 93 0.27 16.78 16.46
C GLU A 93 -0.71 16.40 15.34
N GLN A 94 -0.93 15.09 15.12
CA GLN A 94 -1.59 14.58 13.92
C GLN A 94 -3.06 14.21 14.14
N LEU A 95 -3.45 13.67 15.31
CA LEU A 95 -4.84 13.31 15.59
C LEU A 95 -5.82 14.50 15.44
N PRO A 96 -5.50 15.73 15.90
CA PRO A 96 -6.37 16.89 15.70
C PRO A 96 -6.59 17.24 14.22
N ARG A 97 -5.61 16.96 13.34
CA ARG A 97 -5.71 17.25 11.90
C ARG A 97 -6.76 16.38 11.20
N ILE A 98 -7.02 15.18 11.73
CA ILE A 98 -8.11 14.31 11.29
C ILE A 98 -9.39 14.46 12.12
N LYS A 99 -9.48 15.53 12.93
CA LYS A 99 -10.62 15.87 13.82
C LYS A 99 -10.84 14.87 14.96
N LEU A 100 -9.78 14.20 15.41
CA LEU A 100 -9.79 13.40 16.63
C LEU A 100 -9.28 14.24 17.82
N GLY A 101 -9.71 13.91 19.02
CA GLY A 101 -9.33 14.67 20.22
C GLY A 101 -7.89 14.42 20.65
N LYS A 102 -7.29 15.39 21.35
CA LYS A 102 -6.00 15.21 22.04
C LYS A 102 -6.15 14.35 23.30
N ARG A 103 -5.06 13.76 23.75
CA ARG A 103 -4.93 13.00 25.00
C ARG A 103 -3.74 13.48 25.81
N PHE A 104 -3.77 13.24 27.12
CA PHE A 104 -2.59 13.46 27.95
C PHE A 104 -1.66 12.25 27.90
N HIS A 105 -0.36 12.48 27.99
CA HIS A 105 0.64 11.41 27.99
C HIS A 105 1.43 11.42 29.29
N LEU A 106 1.45 10.29 29.99
CA LEU A 106 2.24 10.09 31.19
C LEU A 106 3.37 9.11 30.90
N MET A 107 4.62 9.52 31.12
CA MET A 107 5.79 8.71 30.80
C MET A 107 6.52 8.24 32.06
N ASN A 108 6.80 6.93 32.16
CA ASN A 108 7.66 6.41 33.21
C ASN A 108 9.14 6.34 32.75
N PRO A 109 10.11 6.53 33.68
CA PRO A 109 11.52 6.39 33.36
C PRO A 109 11.85 4.96 32.93
N MET A 110 12.87 4.83 32.08
CA MET A 110 13.36 3.52 31.64
C MET A 110 14.12 2.86 32.80
N VAL A 111 13.77 1.61 33.10
CA VAL A 111 14.56 0.80 34.04
C VAL A 111 15.77 0.25 33.26
N PRO A 112 17.01 0.58 33.64
CA PRO A 112 18.19 0.01 33.01
C PRO A 112 18.28 -1.49 33.31
N GLY A 113 18.85 -2.22 32.38
CA GLY A 113 19.18 -3.63 32.52
C GLY A 113 20.36 -3.84 33.46
N LEU A 114 20.63 -5.11 33.75
CA LEU A 114 21.65 -5.51 34.72
C LEU A 114 23.08 -5.10 34.30
N THR A 115 23.30 -4.84 33.02
CA THR A 115 24.58 -4.38 32.44
C THR A 115 24.71 -2.84 32.41
N GLY A 116 23.68 -2.09 32.83
CA GLY A 116 23.65 -0.62 32.86
C GLY A 116 23.02 0.04 31.63
N SER A 117 22.85 -0.70 30.53
CA SER A 117 22.13 -0.25 29.32
C SER A 117 20.66 -0.68 29.34
N LYS A 118 19.84 -0.26 28.36
CA LYS A 118 18.43 -0.69 28.24
C LYS A 118 18.35 -2.23 28.16
N MET A 119 17.42 -2.85 28.90
CA MET A 119 17.15 -4.28 28.79
C MET A 119 16.86 -4.67 27.34
N SER A 120 17.57 -5.68 26.83
CA SER A 120 17.52 -6.11 25.44
C SER A 120 17.14 -7.58 25.33
N SER A 121 16.17 -7.88 24.47
CA SER A 121 15.83 -9.28 24.15
C SER A 121 16.97 -10.03 23.46
N SER A 122 17.95 -9.30 22.88
CA SER A 122 19.11 -9.86 22.19
C SER A 122 20.26 -10.20 23.14
N GLU A 123 20.21 -9.75 24.40
CA GLU A 123 21.25 -9.97 25.41
C GLU A 123 20.63 -10.67 26.62
N GLU A 124 20.80 -11.98 26.70
CA GLU A 124 20.15 -12.83 27.72
C GLU A 124 20.46 -12.41 29.17
N TYR A 125 21.69 -11.93 29.42
CA TYR A 125 22.14 -11.45 30.73
C TYR A 125 21.74 -10.00 31.03
N SER A 126 21.20 -9.26 30.06
CA SER A 126 20.76 -7.87 30.29
C SER A 126 19.43 -7.77 31.04
N LYS A 127 18.63 -8.85 31.03
CA LYS A 127 17.25 -8.91 31.54
C LYS A 127 17.01 -10.11 32.45
N ILE A 128 16.02 -9.98 33.31
CA ILE A 128 15.48 -11.08 34.13
C ILE A 128 14.11 -11.44 33.56
N ASP A 129 13.95 -12.66 33.06
CA ASP A 129 12.67 -13.13 32.54
C ASP A 129 11.77 -13.63 33.69
N LEU A 130 10.46 -13.48 33.53
CA LEU A 130 9.48 -13.79 34.59
C LEU A 130 9.42 -15.28 34.97
N LEU A 131 9.99 -16.15 34.15
CA LEU A 131 10.02 -17.60 34.34
C LEU A 131 11.45 -18.14 34.55
N ASP A 132 12.46 -17.27 34.70
CA ASP A 132 13.83 -17.71 35.00
C ASP A 132 13.89 -18.48 36.32
N ASP A 133 14.62 -19.60 36.33
CA ASP A 133 14.85 -20.36 37.56
C ASP A 133 15.69 -19.54 38.57
N PRO A 134 15.53 -19.78 39.89
CA PRO A 134 16.21 -19.01 40.92
C PRO A 134 17.74 -18.95 40.79
N ASP A 135 18.36 -20.01 40.26
CA ASP A 135 19.80 -20.11 40.01
C ASP A 135 20.23 -19.23 38.82
N VAL A 136 19.40 -19.15 37.78
CA VAL A 136 19.64 -18.31 36.60
C VAL A 136 19.54 -16.84 37.01
N VAL A 137 18.51 -16.47 37.76
CA VAL A 137 18.35 -15.11 38.31
C VAL A 137 19.56 -14.72 39.16
N SER A 138 20.01 -15.63 40.04
CA SER A 138 21.16 -15.40 40.90
C SER A 138 22.43 -15.15 40.10
N THR A 139 22.66 -15.97 39.06
CA THR A 139 23.81 -15.85 38.17
C THR A 139 23.80 -14.54 37.38
N LYS A 140 22.62 -14.15 36.85
CA LYS A 140 22.45 -12.88 36.13
C LYS A 140 22.76 -11.68 37.04
N ILE A 141 22.28 -11.68 38.28
CA ILE A 141 22.54 -10.62 39.25
C ILE A 141 24.03 -10.59 39.67
N ASP A 142 24.67 -11.75 39.82
CA ASP A 142 26.10 -11.81 40.11
C ASP A 142 26.95 -11.18 39.00
N SER A 143 26.55 -11.41 37.74
CA SER A 143 27.20 -10.81 36.57
C SER A 143 26.83 -9.33 36.32
N ALA A 144 25.91 -8.75 37.11
CA ALA A 144 25.44 -7.39 36.91
C ALA A 144 26.51 -6.33 37.22
N ASN A 145 26.50 -5.24 36.46
CA ASN A 145 27.40 -4.11 36.63
C ASN A 145 26.96 -3.27 37.86
N CYS A 146 27.84 -3.11 38.84
CA CYS A 146 27.56 -2.43 40.10
C CYS A 146 28.67 -1.42 40.51
N PRO A 147 28.98 -0.41 39.68
CA PRO A 147 30.02 0.57 39.98
C PRO A 147 29.64 1.47 41.16
N SER A 148 30.63 1.93 41.92
CA SER A 148 30.49 2.78 43.12
C SER A 148 30.36 4.29 42.85
N ILE A 149 30.38 4.73 41.59
CA ILE A 149 30.54 6.15 41.19
C ILE A 149 29.19 6.90 41.02
N GLU A 150 29.24 8.22 41.17
CA GLU A 150 28.18 9.25 41.23
C GLU A 150 27.06 9.22 40.15
N SER A 151 27.21 8.53 39.02
CA SER A 151 26.17 8.46 37.99
C SER A 151 25.18 7.34 38.29
N GLY A 152 24.08 7.67 38.96
CA GLY A 152 22.97 6.74 39.27
C GLY A 152 22.26 6.09 38.06
N ILE A 153 22.81 6.18 36.84
CA ILE A 153 22.24 5.65 35.61
C ILE A 153 22.96 4.36 35.15
N ASP A 154 24.25 4.17 35.49
CA ASP A 154 25.04 3.04 34.97
C ASP A 154 25.13 1.84 35.93
N ASN A 155 24.60 1.97 37.16
CA ASN A 155 24.54 0.87 38.12
C ASN A 155 23.19 0.14 38.03
N GLY A 156 23.17 -0.95 37.26
CA GLY A 156 21.97 -1.76 37.05
C GLY A 156 21.39 -2.30 38.37
N VAL A 157 22.23 -2.63 39.35
CA VAL A 157 21.78 -3.14 40.67
C VAL A 157 21.05 -2.05 41.46
N LEU A 158 21.63 -0.86 41.61
CA LEU A 158 21.00 0.25 42.32
C LEU A 158 19.72 0.74 41.65
N ALA A 159 19.66 0.72 40.32
CA ALA A 159 18.47 1.11 39.58
C ALA A 159 17.27 0.20 39.88
N PHE A 160 17.50 -1.11 40.08
CA PHE A 160 16.43 -2.01 40.55
C PHE A 160 15.94 -1.64 41.95
N TYR A 161 16.81 -1.17 42.84
CA TYR A 161 16.35 -0.66 44.14
C TYR A 161 15.43 0.53 44.01
N GLN A 162 15.83 1.53 43.20
CA GLN A 162 15.07 2.74 42.97
C GLN A 162 13.71 2.48 42.29
N HIS A 163 13.69 1.64 41.25
CA HIS A 163 12.52 1.50 40.37
C HIS A 163 11.66 0.27 40.68
N VAL A 164 12.17 -0.73 41.41
CA VAL A 164 11.47 -2.00 41.67
C VAL A 164 11.34 -2.27 43.17
N VAL A 165 12.44 -2.34 43.92
CA VAL A 165 12.44 -2.77 45.33
C VAL A 165 11.66 -1.81 46.22
N PHE A 166 12.07 -0.55 46.29
CA PHE A 166 11.41 0.43 47.17
C PHE A 166 9.95 0.70 46.77
N PRO A 167 9.60 0.84 45.47
CA PRO A 167 8.20 1.01 45.05
C PRO A 167 7.29 -0.16 45.40
N ILE A 168 7.78 -1.40 45.36
CA ILE A 168 6.98 -2.59 45.69
C ILE A 168 6.84 -2.78 47.21
N ILE A 169 7.92 -2.57 47.98
CA ILE A 169 7.90 -2.74 49.43
C ILE A 169 7.08 -1.64 50.10
N GLY A 170 7.15 -0.40 49.60
CA GLY A 170 6.44 0.75 50.17
C GLY A 170 6.85 1.11 51.60
N GLY A 171 8.04 0.66 52.03
CA GLY A 171 8.54 0.77 53.40
C GLY A 171 10.06 0.56 53.47
N SER A 172 10.58 0.32 54.67
CA SER A 172 12.03 0.18 54.88
C SER A 172 12.56 -1.21 54.58
N ILE A 173 13.77 -1.29 54.03
CA ILE A 173 14.53 -2.53 53.90
C ILE A 173 15.60 -2.61 55.00
N ILE A 174 15.97 -3.84 55.39
CA ILE A 174 17.02 -4.07 56.38
C ILE A 174 18.16 -4.82 55.70
N MET A 175 19.36 -4.25 55.72
CA MET A 175 20.58 -4.87 55.21
C MET A 175 21.70 -4.65 56.23
N ASN A 176 22.43 -5.72 56.58
CA ASN A 176 23.54 -5.66 57.55
C ASN A 176 23.17 -4.97 58.89
N ASN A 177 21.98 -5.27 59.44
CA ASN A 177 21.40 -4.64 60.63
C ASN A 177 21.18 -3.11 60.55
N GLN A 178 21.31 -2.51 59.36
CA GLN A 178 20.95 -1.13 59.09
C GLN A 178 19.60 -1.08 58.37
N GLN A 179 18.77 -0.12 58.77
CA GLN A 179 17.44 0.10 58.20
C GLN A 179 17.50 1.27 57.21
N PHE A 180 17.06 1.03 55.98
CA PHE A 180 16.99 2.02 54.91
C PHE A 180 15.53 2.31 54.58
N CYS A 181 15.08 3.54 54.81
CA CYS A 181 13.68 3.94 54.60
C CYS A 181 13.39 4.38 53.16
N ASP A 182 14.43 4.73 52.40
CA ASP A 182 14.31 5.26 51.05
C ASP A 182 15.59 4.99 50.23
N PHE A 183 15.48 5.13 48.90
CA PHE A 183 16.59 4.90 47.98
C PHE A 183 17.80 5.82 48.22
N LEU A 184 17.59 7.08 48.61
CA LEU A 184 18.69 8.03 48.81
C LEU A 184 19.54 7.61 50.02
N SER A 185 18.89 7.12 51.08
CA SER A 185 19.59 6.58 52.26
C SER A 185 20.49 5.38 51.91
N LEU A 186 19.99 4.47 51.08
CA LEU A 186 20.75 3.30 50.61
C LEU A 186 21.89 3.71 49.67
N GLN A 187 21.62 4.61 48.72
CA GLN A 187 22.62 5.11 47.77
C GLN A 187 23.77 5.80 48.49
N LYS A 188 23.46 6.62 49.51
CA LYS A 188 24.47 7.28 50.34
C LYS A 188 25.33 6.26 51.09
N ALA A 189 24.72 5.26 51.73
CA ALA A 189 25.46 4.24 52.45
C ALA A 189 26.35 3.38 51.54
N PHE A 190 25.91 3.10 50.31
CA PHE A 190 26.76 2.44 49.32
C PHE A 190 27.92 3.32 48.85
N LYS A 191 27.69 4.62 48.64
CA LYS A 191 28.75 5.60 48.29
C LYS A 191 29.80 5.74 49.39
N GLU A 192 29.37 5.71 50.65
CA GLU A 192 30.24 5.78 51.83
C GLU A 192 30.90 4.44 52.19
N GLU A 193 30.77 3.41 51.33
CA GLU A 193 31.30 2.05 51.52
C GLU A 193 30.79 1.35 52.81
N LEU A 194 29.67 1.82 53.38
CA LEU A 194 29.01 1.21 54.54
C LEU A 194 28.28 -0.09 54.17
N ILE A 195 27.86 -0.20 52.92
CA ILE A 195 27.24 -1.39 52.33
C ILE A 195 28.12 -1.88 51.19
N LYS A 196 28.38 -3.20 51.14
CA LYS A 196 29.20 -3.81 50.08
C LYS A 196 28.35 -4.26 48.90
N GLU A 197 28.96 -4.36 47.72
CA GLU A 197 28.31 -4.86 46.49
C GLU A 197 27.62 -6.22 46.69
N ASN A 198 28.31 -7.17 47.34
CA ASN A 198 27.75 -8.50 47.59
C ASN A 198 26.48 -8.45 48.45
N GLU A 199 26.35 -7.48 49.36
CA GLU A 199 25.17 -7.32 50.20
C GLU A 199 23.98 -6.82 49.38
N LEU A 200 24.20 -5.82 48.50
CA LEU A 200 23.19 -5.35 47.54
C LEU A 200 22.72 -6.46 46.62
N LYS A 201 23.65 -7.23 46.04
CA LYS A 201 23.32 -8.33 45.13
C LYS A 201 22.57 -9.44 45.86
N ASN A 202 23.00 -9.84 47.06
CA ASN A 202 22.35 -10.90 47.82
C ASN A 202 20.92 -10.55 48.24
N TYR A 203 20.68 -9.32 48.73
CA TYR A 203 19.32 -8.89 49.04
C TYR A 203 18.45 -8.83 47.77
N LEU A 204 18.98 -8.31 46.66
CA LEU A 204 18.25 -8.23 45.39
C LEU A 204 17.87 -9.62 44.86
N LYS A 205 18.76 -10.62 44.96
CA LYS A 205 18.46 -12.02 44.62
C LYS A 205 17.30 -12.57 45.43
N GLN A 206 17.35 -12.42 46.77
CA GLN A 206 16.31 -12.91 47.66
C GLN A 206 14.96 -12.25 47.35
N PHE A 207 14.97 -10.93 47.13
CA PHE A 207 13.79 -10.16 46.81
C PHE A 207 13.15 -10.60 45.48
N LEU A 208 13.94 -10.65 44.40
CA LEU A 208 13.44 -11.00 43.07
C LEU A 208 13.00 -12.46 42.99
N ASN A 209 13.77 -13.41 43.53
CA ASN A 209 13.37 -14.81 43.59
C ASN A 209 12.07 -15.01 44.41
N GLY A 210 11.87 -14.24 45.48
CA GLY A 210 10.63 -14.26 46.25
C GLY A 210 9.40 -13.79 45.45
N ILE A 211 9.57 -12.77 44.59
CA ILE A 211 8.50 -12.30 43.70
C ILE A 211 8.25 -13.31 42.56
N LEU A 212 9.31 -13.76 41.91
CA LEU A 212 9.23 -14.68 40.77
C LEU A 212 8.65 -16.04 41.18
N ALA A 213 8.98 -16.54 42.38
CA ALA A 213 8.36 -17.76 42.92
C ALA A 213 6.83 -17.66 42.97
N LYS A 214 6.28 -16.52 43.41
CA LYS A 214 4.82 -16.29 43.41
C LYS A 214 4.24 -16.24 42.00
N VAL A 215 4.98 -15.71 41.03
CA VAL A 215 4.56 -15.68 39.61
C VAL A 215 4.56 -17.10 39.05
N GLN A 216 5.65 -17.83 39.22
CA GLN A 216 5.85 -19.20 38.76
C GLN A 216 4.83 -20.15 39.38
N GLU A 217 4.57 -20.06 40.69
CA GLU A 217 3.56 -20.87 41.36
C GLU A 217 2.16 -20.66 40.75
N ASN A 218 1.75 -19.40 40.57
CA ASN A 218 0.46 -19.07 39.95
C ASN A 218 0.37 -19.56 38.50
N CYS A 219 1.47 -19.50 37.75
CA CYS A 219 1.55 -19.93 36.37
C CYS A 219 1.56 -21.47 36.22
N PHE A 220 2.44 -22.17 36.93
CA PHE A 220 2.65 -23.61 36.77
C PHE A 220 1.59 -24.49 37.45
N ASN A 221 0.83 -23.94 38.40
CA ASN A 221 -0.29 -24.63 39.05
C ASN A 221 -1.54 -24.71 38.17
N THR A 222 -1.62 -23.93 37.09
CA THR A 222 -2.70 -24.04 36.10
C THR A 222 -2.33 -24.97 34.94
N PRO A 223 -3.07 -26.08 34.70
CA PRO A 223 -2.76 -27.02 33.62
C PRO A 223 -2.83 -26.37 32.23
N GLU A 224 -3.72 -25.40 32.06
CA GLU A 224 -3.88 -24.59 30.84
C GLU A 224 -2.59 -23.83 30.47
N PHE A 225 -1.82 -23.35 31.46
CA PHE A 225 -0.61 -22.60 31.22
C PHE A 225 0.53 -23.47 30.67
N LYS A 226 0.64 -24.74 31.09
CA LYS A 226 1.62 -25.69 30.55
C LYS A 226 1.34 -26.01 29.09
N GLU A 227 0.07 -26.10 28.71
CA GLU A 227 -0.35 -26.26 27.32
C GLU A 227 -0.08 -24.99 26.50
N ILE A 228 -0.34 -23.81 27.06
CA ILE A 228 -0.02 -22.52 26.41
C ILE A 228 1.49 -22.40 26.19
N LEU A 229 2.32 -22.71 27.19
CA LEU A 229 3.78 -22.65 27.09
C LEU A 229 4.32 -23.57 26.01
N SER A 230 3.83 -24.81 25.92
CA SER A 230 4.29 -25.76 24.91
C SER A 230 3.90 -25.35 23.49
N LYS A 231 2.72 -24.73 23.33
CA LYS A 231 2.26 -24.15 22.05
C LYS A 231 2.97 -22.83 21.70
N ALA A 232 3.32 -22.01 22.70
CA ALA A 232 3.95 -20.71 22.51
C ALA A 232 5.44 -20.82 22.15
N TYR A 233 6.13 -21.85 22.65
CA TYR A 233 7.54 -22.12 22.38
C TYR A 233 7.74 -23.53 21.80
N PRO A 234 7.23 -23.81 20.59
CA PRO A 234 7.43 -25.12 19.96
C PRO A 234 8.92 -25.30 19.64
N LYS A 235 9.49 -26.48 19.97
CA LYS A 235 10.84 -26.85 19.54
C LYS A 235 10.82 -27.07 18.02
N VAL A 236 11.29 -26.08 17.26
CA VAL A 236 11.26 -26.11 15.79
C VAL A 236 12.26 -27.15 15.26
N SER A 237 11.77 -28.18 14.56
CA SER A 237 12.53 -28.98 13.60
C SER A 237 12.43 -28.31 12.22
N ILE A 238 13.56 -27.88 11.68
CA ILE A 238 13.63 -27.18 10.39
C ILE A 238 13.51 -28.23 9.27
N ASN A 239 12.37 -28.25 8.57
CA ASN A 239 12.26 -28.91 7.26
C ASN A 239 12.42 -27.86 6.16
N ASN A 240 13.48 -28.01 5.37
CA ASN A 240 13.73 -27.24 4.17
C ASN A 240 13.08 -27.96 2.99
N ASP A 241 11.88 -27.56 2.58
CA ASP A 241 11.32 -28.01 1.31
C ASP A 241 11.77 -27.09 0.17
N ALA A 242 12.33 -27.72 -0.85
CA ALA A 242 12.90 -27.10 -2.03
C ALA A 242 11.82 -26.59 -2.98
N PHE A 243 11.93 -25.32 -3.38
CA PHE A 243 11.11 -24.70 -4.41
C PHE A 243 11.39 -25.33 -5.78
N SER A 244 10.38 -25.97 -6.37
CA SER A 244 10.39 -26.39 -7.76
C SER A 244 10.17 -25.19 -8.69
N LYS A 245 11.14 -24.92 -9.58
CA LYS A 245 10.96 -24.01 -10.73
C LYS A 245 9.88 -24.57 -11.65
N LEU A 246 8.76 -23.86 -11.81
CA LEU A 246 7.75 -24.19 -12.80
C LEU A 246 8.09 -23.57 -14.16
N CYS A 247 7.93 -24.36 -15.22
CA CYS A 247 8.18 -23.96 -16.61
C CYS A 247 7.04 -23.08 -17.15
N VAL A 248 7.41 -21.92 -17.68
CA VAL A 248 6.61 -21.09 -18.59
C VAL A 248 6.61 -21.78 -19.95
N ASN A 249 5.46 -22.24 -20.46
CA ASN A 249 5.27 -22.61 -21.88
C ASN A 249 3.79 -22.93 -22.14
N LYS A 250 3.05 -21.96 -22.73
CA LYS A 250 1.79 -22.10 -23.49
C LYS A 250 1.04 -20.77 -23.69
N LEU A 251 1.31 -19.76 -22.85
CA LEU A 251 0.63 -18.46 -22.96
C LEU A 251 1.27 -17.52 -23.98
N GLU A 252 2.60 -17.55 -24.08
CA GLU A 252 3.31 -16.85 -25.15
C GLU A 252 2.69 -17.25 -26.49
N GLU A 253 2.53 -18.52 -26.85
CA GLU A 253 1.94 -18.90 -28.15
C GLU A 253 0.48 -18.42 -28.39
N LYS A 254 -0.35 -18.26 -27.34
CA LYS A 254 -1.74 -17.75 -27.48
C LYS A 254 -1.81 -16.22 -27.55
N ILE A 255 -0.81 -15.53 -27.01
CA ILE A 255 -0.66 -14.06 -27.00
C ILE A 255 0.36 -13.63 -28.09
N SER A 256 1.24 -14.49 -28.58
CA SER A 256 2.38 -14.17 -29.46
C SER A 256 2.02 -14.26 -30.94
N SER A 257 0.81 -13.84 -31.27
CA SER A 257 0.48 -13.33 -32.59
C SER A 257 -0.37 -12.09 -32.38
N ASP A 258 0.27 -10.92 -32.38
CA ASP A 258 -0.38 -9.61 -32.54
C ASP A 258 -1.61 -9.35 -31.64
N VAL A 259 -1.43 -9.17 -30.33
CA VAL A 259 -2.58 -8.88 -29.42
C VAL A 259 -3.01 -7.42 -29.41
N GLY A 260 -2.32 -6.55 -30.15
CA GLY A 260 -2.78 -5.19 -30.39
C GLY A 260 -3.60 -5.17 -31.68
N PRO A 261 -4.52 -4.21 -31.86
CA PRO A 261 -5.31 -4.07 -33.08
C PRO A 261 -4.44 -4.00 -34.36
N PHE A 262 -3.13 -3.68 -34.23
CA PHE A 262 -2.17 -3.60 -35.33
C PHE A 262 -0.79 -4.23 -35.04
N GLY A 263 -0.72 -5.30 -34.23
CA GLY A 263 0.56 -5.97 -33.92
C GLY A 263 1.43 -5.24 -32.90
N ASP A 264 0.80 -4.54 -31.95
CA ASP A 264 1.53 -3.92 -30.84
C ASP A 264 2.23 -5.02 -30.01
N LYS A 265 3.51 -4.82 -29.69
CA LYS A 265 4.29 -5.71 -28.82
C LYS A 265 3.98 -5.37 -27.36
N PHE A 266 3.18 -6.21 -26.71
CA PHE A 266 2.98 -6.13 -25.27
C PHE A 266 4.19 -6.74 -24.56
N GLU A 267 4.64 -6.10 -23.48
CA GLU A 267 5.55 -6.75 -22.54
C GLU A 267 4.73 -7.63 -21.61
N PHE A 268 5.18 -8.87 -21.46
CA PHE A 268 4.50 -9.90 -20.66
C PHE A 268 5.39 -10.29 -19.48
N ILE A 269 4.82 -10.23 -18.27
CA ILE A 269 5.48 -10.78 -17.08
C ILE A 269 4.81 -12.13 -16.78
N PRO A 270 5.42 -13.25 -17.21
CA PRO A 270 4.84 -14.58 -17.03
C PRO A 270 4.90 -15.03 -15.57
N SER A 271 3.78 -15.52 -15.05
CA SER A 271 3.74 -16.15 -13.72
C SER A 271 2.87 -17.43 -13.64
N LYS A 272 2.09 -17.79 -14.69
CA LYS A 272 1.11 -18.90 -14.69
C LYS A 272 0.89 -19.59 -16.05
N THR A 273 0.33 -20.82 -16.01
CA THR A 273 -0.43 -21.49 -17.10
C THR A 273 -1.93 -21.21 -16.92
N ILE A 274 -2.54 -20.44 -17.82
CA ILE A 274 -3.95 -20.00 -17.70
C ILE A 274 -4.92 -21.17 -17.86
N THR A 275 -5.82 -21.34 -16.89
CA THR A 275 -6.88 -22.36 -16.88
C THR A 275 -8.27 -21.79 -17.21
N GLN A 276 -8.51 -20.50 -16.92
CA GLN A 276 -9.72 -19.74 -17.27
C GLN A 276 -9.38 -18.30 -17.69
N SER A 277 -10.25 -17.65 -18.46
CA SER A 277 -9.93 -16.40 -19.20
C SER A 277 -10.35 -15.13 -18.44
N SER A 278 -9.95 -14.95 -17.18
CA SER A 278 -10.31 -13.74 -16.40
C SER A 278 -9.25 -12.63 -16.50
N LEU A 279 -9.68 -11.39 -16.74
CA LEU A 279 -8.79 -10.24 -16.96
C LEU A 279 -9.27 -9.01 -16.20
N ILE A 280 -8.36 -8.32 -15.52
CA ILE A 280 -8.62 -7.06 -14.80
C ILE A 280 -7.89 -5.89 -15.47
N PHE A 281 -8.56 -4.74 -15.56
CA PHE A 281 -7.91 -3.45 -15.77
C PHE A 281 -8.09 -2.59 -14.52
N ASN A 282 -6.99 -2.24 -13.86
CA ASN A 282 -7.01 -1.35 -12.71
C ASN A 282 -6.91 0.11 -13.17
N MET A 283 -7.89 0.93 -12.79
CA MET A 283 -7.92 2.37 -13.01
C MET A 283 -7.94 3.12 -11.68
N ASP A 284 -7.11 4.15 -11.57
CA ASP A 284 -7.20 5.09 -10.46
C ASP A 284 -8.37 6.08 -10.67
N SER A 285 -9.03 6.47 -9.58
CA SER A 285 -10.12 7.48 -9.64
C SER A 285 -9.58 8.93 -9.74
N SER A 286 -8.25 9.08 -9.80
CA SER A 286 -7.57 10.32 -9.49
C SER A 286 -7.88 11.44 -10.48
N ILE A 287 -8.19 11.09 -11.75
CA ILE A 287 -8.50 12.07 -12.80
C ILE A 287 -9.53 11.50 -13.78
N GLY A 288 -10.68 12.17 -13.90
CA GLY A 288 -11.77 11.76 -14.78
C GLY A 288 -11.43 11.80 -16.28
N GLY A 289 -11.64 10.67 -16.97
CA GLY A 289 -11.83 10.58 -18.41
C GLY A 289 -10.63 10.96 -19.28
N GLN A 290 -9.48 10.32 -19.05
CA GLN A 290 -8.29 10.56 -19.88
C GLN A 290 -8.30 9.72 -21.17
N SER A 291 -7.76 10.25 -22.26
CA SER A 291 -7.60 9.52 -23.53
C SER A 291 -6.78 8.19 -23.45
N PRO A 292 -5.78 8.04 -22.55
CA PRO A 292 -5.17 6.75 -22.25
C PRO A 292 -6.13 5.66 -21.80
N HIS A 293 -7.20 6.02 -21.09
CA HIS A 293 -8.19 5.04 -20.62
C HIS A 293 -9.02 4.51 -21.79
N ILE A 294 -9.20 5.29 -22.86
CA ILE A 294 -9.94 4.87 -24.06
C ILE A 294 -9.24 3.71 -24.73
N TYR A 295 -7.94 3.83 -24.95
CA TYR A 295 -7.18 2.77 -25.59
C TYR A 295 -7.17 1.50 -24.75
N ALA A 296 -7.03 1.63 -23.42
CA ALA A 296 -7.18 0.49 -22.52
C ALA A 296 -8.57 -0.15 -22.63
N LEU A 297 -9.64 0.64 -22.73
CA LEU A 297 -11.00 0.16 -22.97
C LEU A 297 -11.18 -0.51 -24.34
N ILE A 298 -10.51 0.00 -25.38
CA ILE A 298 -10.47 -0.64 -26.71
C ILE A 298 -9.75 -1.99 -26.62
N GLN A 299 -8.62 -2.08 -25.90
CA GLN A 299 -7.95 -3.36 -25.68
C GLN A 299 -8.85 -4.33 -24.91
N LEU A 300 -9.51 -3.86 -23.85
CA LEU A 300 -10.49 -4.65 -23.10
C LEU A 300 -11.59 -5.19 -24.00
N LYS A 301 -12.12 -4.38 -24.93
CA LYS A 301 -13.12 -4.84 -25.91
C LYS A 301 -12.60 -6.01 -26.75
N ILE A 302 -11.38 -5.89 -27.26
CA ILE A 302 -10.73 -6.96 -28.05
C ILE A 302 -10.62 -8.24 -27.23
N PHE A 303 -10.31 -8.16 -25.93
CA PHE A 303 -10.29 -9.31 -25.05
C PHE A 303 -11.71 -9.89 -24.81
N CYS A 304 -12.72 -9.04 -24.58
CA CYS A 304 -14.11 -9.48 -24.45
C CYS A 304 -14.56 -10.27 -25.69
N ASP A 305 -14.25 -9.78 -26.88
CA ASP A 305 -14.60 -10.44 -28.16
C ASP A 305 -13.88 -11.77 -28.37
N LYS A 306 -12.70 -11.93 -27.76
CA LYS A 306 -11.95 -13.18 -27.72
C LYS A 306 -12.46 -14.15 -26.63
N GLY A 307 -13.55 -13.80 -25.94
CA GLY A 307 -14.20 -14.63 -24.92
C GLY A 307 -13.58 -14.53 -23.53
N PHE A 308 -12.83 -13.46 -23.24
CA PHE A 308 -12.33 -13.21 -21.88
C PHE A 308 -13.42 -12.59 -21.00
N GLN A 309 -13.46 -13.00 -19.74
CA GLN A 309 -14.26 -12.33 -18.72
C GLN A 309 -13.47 -11.14 -18.19
N CYS A 310 -13.88 -9.93 -18.57
CA CYS A 310 -13.17 -8.71 -18.22
C CYS A 310 -13.83 -7.99 -17.03
N THR A 311 -13.00 -7.56 -16.09
CA THR A 311 -13.36 -6.73 -14.93
C THR A 311 -12.60 -5.42 -14.98
N ILE A 312 -13.26 -4.32 -14.64
CA ILE A 312 -12.62 -3.03 -14.42
C ILE A 312 -12.67 -2.74 -12.91
N LEU A 313 -11.50 -2.66 -12.29
CA LEU A 313 -11.38 -2.23 -10.90
C LEU A 313 -11.07 -0.74 -10.86
N ILE A 314 -11.85 0.00 -10.08
CA ILE A 314 -11.58 1.40 -9.78
C ILE A 314 -10.96 1.46 -8.38
N SER A 315 -9.65 1.67 -8.33
CA SER A 315 -8.92 1.94 -7.08
C SER A 315 -9.19 3.38 -6.66
N ASP A 316 -10.30 3.57 -5.94
CA ASP A 316 -10.75 4.90 -5.57
C ASP A 316 -9.99 5.46 -4.37
N LEU A 317 -9.67 4.63 -3.38
CA LEU A 317 -8.84 5.05 -2.22
C LEU A 317 -7.45 5.54 -2.65
N ASP A 318 -6.87 4.98 -3.71
CA ASP A 318 -5.57 5.41 -4.23
C ASP A 318 -5.53 6.89 -4.60
N ALA A 319 -6.64 7.46 -5.11
CA ALA A 319 -6.69 8.89 -5.41
C ALA A 319 -6.60 9.77 -4.15
N PHE A 320 -7.02 9.25 -3.01
CA PHE A 320 -6.86 9.92 -1.73
C PHE A 320 -5.44 9.70 -1.17
N LEU A 321 -4.94 8.48 -1.22
CA LEU A 321 -3.64 8.11 -0.65
C LEU A 321 -2.45 8.67 -1.44
N ASP A 322 -2.55 8.73 -2.77
CA ASP A 322 -1.56 9.35 -3.64
C ASP A 322 -1.69 10.88 -3.58
N LYS A 323 -0.97 11.47 -2.63
CA LYS A 323 -0.79 12.94 -2.47
C LYS A 323 -2.10 13.72 -2.42
N LEU A 324 -3.18 13.14 -1.90
CA LEU A 324 -4.49 13.78 -1.80
C LEU A 324 -4.99 14.34 -3.14
N LYS A 325 -4.68 13.68 -4.28
CA LYS A 325 -5.23 14.04 -5.60
C LYS A 325 -6.75 14.22 -5.55
N CYS A 326 -7.43 13.43 -4.71
CA CYS A 326 -8.81 13.64 -4.30
C CYS A 326 -8.93 13.75 -2.77
N PRO A 327 -9.47 14.85 -2.22
CA PRO A 327 -9.79 14.94 -0.80
C PRO A 327 -10.83 13.91 -0.37
N TRP A 328 -10.72 13.39 0.87
CA TRP A 328 -11.62 12.36 1.41
C TRP A 328 -13.12 12.70 1.25
N GLN A 329 -13.49 13.96 1.47
CA GLN A 329 -14.89 14.42 1.41
C GLN A 329 -15.45 14.42 -0.02
N ASP A 330 -14.58 14.55 -1.02
CA ASP A 330 -14.96 14.59 -2.43
C ASP A 330 -14.88 13.22 -3.09
N LEU A 331 -14.23 12.25 -2.44
CA LEU A 331 -13.91 10.95 -3.02
C LEU A 331 -15.15 10.26 -3.59
N LYS A 332 -16.19 10.10 -2.78
CA LYS A 332 -17.44 9.46 -3.20
C LYS A 332 -18.04 10.14 -4.45
N LYS A 333 -18.13 11.47 -4.45
CA LYS A 333 -18.69 12.23 -5.58
C LYS A 333 -17.83 12.10 -6.84
N ARG A 334 -16.51 12.04 -6.67
CA ARG A 334 -15.57 11.87 -7.78
C ARG A 334 -15.66 10.47 -8.38
N THR A 335 -15.72 9.44 -7.54
CA THR A 335 -15.94 8.05 -7.95
C THR A 335 -17.26 7.90 -8.69
N GLU A 336 -18.37 8.45 -8.16
CA GLU A 336 -19.69 8.42 -8.82
C GLU A 336 -19.66 9.09 -10.21
N ASN A 337 -19.01 10.25 -10.33
CA ASN A 337 -18.86 10.92 -11.62
C ASN A 337 -18.00 10.11 -12.60
N HIS A 338 -16.91 9.50 -12.12
CA HIS A 338 -16.06 8.64 -12.93
C HIS A 338 -16.82 7.41 -13.43
N LEU A 339 -17.56 6.74 -12.56
CA LEU A 339 -18.42 5.60 -12.89
C LEU A 339 -19.45 5.94 -13.98
N LYS A 340 -20.10 7.10 -13.88
CA LYS A 340 -21.05 7.55 -14.91
C LYS A 340 -20.40 7.70 -16.27
N ILE A 341 -19.23 8.34 -16.33
CA ILE A 341 -18.46 8.50 -17.56
C ILE A 341 -18.02 7.14 -18.11
N LEU A 342 -17.49 6.27 -17.25
CA LEU A 342 -17.02 4.94 -17.62
C LEU A 342 -18.15 4.08 -18.20
N LYS A 343 -19.33 4.08 -17.58
CA LYS A 343 -20.51 3.34 -18.09
C LYS A 343 -20.93 3.84 -19.47
N GLN A 344 -20.85 5.14 -19.73
CA GLN A 344 -21.12 5.68 -21.08
C GLN A 344 -20.11 5.16 -22.11
N LEU A 345 -18.83 5.10 -21.74
CA LEU A 345 -17.78 4.56 -22.60
C LEU A 345 -17.94 3.07 -22.88
N ILE A 346 -18.29 2.29 -21.85
CA ILE A 346 -18.57 0.86 -21.95
C ILE A 346 -19.74 0.60 -22.90
N ASN A 347 -20.84 1.36 -22.75
CA ASN A 347 -22.01 1.23 -23.63
C ASN A 347 -21.68 1.63 -25.08
N LEU A 348 -20.91 2.70 -25.28
CA LEU A 348 -20.44 3.13 -26.59
C LEU A 348 -19.61 2.05 -27.29
N LEU A 349 -18.78 1.35 -26.52
CA LEU A 349 -17.95 0.23 -26.98
C LEU A 349 -18.68 -1.12 -27.02
N GLY A 350 -19.97 -1.19 -26.63
CA GLY A 350 -20.74 -2.44 -26.61
C GLY A 350 -20.19 -3.50 -25.65
N MET A 351 -19.68 -3.09 -24.50
CA MET A 351 -19.09 -3.96 -23.46
C MET A 351 -20.04 -4.22 -22.28
N GLU A 352 -21.32 -4.50 -22.54
CA GLU A 352 -22.35 -4.56 -21.49
C GLU A 352 -22.10 -5.66 -20.43
N ASP A 353 -21.35 -6.71 -20.79
CA ASP A 353 -21.01 -7.84 -19.90
C ASP A 353 -19.79 -7.58 -18.99
N VAL A 354 -19.10 -6.43 -19.14
CA VAL A 354 -17.93 -6.10 -18.31
C VAL A 354 -18.36 -5.75 -16.88
N SER A 355 -17.77 -6.42 -15.90
CA SER A 355 -17.98 -6.10 -14.48
C SER A 355 -17.17 -4.87 -14.09
N ILE A 356 -17.74 -4.03 -13.23
CA ILE A 356 -17.05 -2.88 -12.63
C ILE A 356 -17.10 -3.05 -11.12
N CYS A 357 -15.94 -2.97 -10.48
CA CYS A 357 -15.79 -3.07 -9.03
C CYS A 357 -15.13 -1.81 -8.48
N LEU A 358 -15.50 -1.38 -7.28
CA LEU A 358 -14.76 -0.37 -6.53
C LEU A 358 -13.88 -1.07 -5.50
N SER A 359 -12.65 -0.60 -5.33
CA SER A 359 -11.76 -1.17 -4.31
C SER A 359 -12.30 -0.90 -2.90
N SER A 360 -12.88 0.29 -2.68
CA SER A 360 -13.50 0.67 -1.41
C SER A 360 -14.71 -0.20 -0.98
N ASP A 361 -15.26 -1.04 -1.86
CA ASP A 361 -16.34 -1.96 -1.52
C ASP A 361 -15.88 -3.07 -0.56
N TYR A 362 -14.58 -3.42 -0.56
CA TYR A 362 -14.03 -4.51 0.25
C TYR A 362 -12.76 -4.14 1.04
N GLU A 363 -12.05 -3.06 0.67
CA GLU A 363 -10.79 -2.65 1.31
C GLU A 363 -10.92 -2.31 2.81
N PHE A 364 -12.13 -2.06 3.29
CA PHE A 364 -12.41 -1.80 4.71
C PHE A 364 -12.77 -3.04 5.52
N GLU A 365 -12.88 -4.20 4.89
CA GLU A 365 -13.19 -5.44 5.58
C GLU A 365 -12.04 -5.87 6.51
N SER A 366 -12.38 -6.62 7.57
CA SER A 366 -11.43 -7.05 8.58
C SER A 366 -10.33 -7.93 7.99
N ASP A 367 -10.69 -8.81 7.05
CA ASP A 367 -9.77 -9.76 6.45
C ASP A 367 -8.81 -9.04 5.49
N PHE A 368 -9.32 -8.07 4.72
CA PHE A 368 -8.48 -7.22 3.86
C PHE A 368 -7.49 -6.41 4.71
N THR A 369 -7.98 -5.76 5.77
CA THR A 369 -7.15 -4.99 6.71
C THR A 369 -6.05 -5.87 7.34
N LEU A 370 -6.40 -7.09 7.73
CA LEU A 370 -5.42 -8.05 8.27
C LEU A 370 -4.37 -8.43 7.22
N LYS A 371 -4.78 -8.67 5.96
CA LYS A 371 -3.84 -8.93 4.85
C LYS A 371 -2.95 -7.74 4.56
N MET A 372 -3.46 -6.51 4.71
CA MET A 372 -2.65 -5.30 4.62
C MET A 372 -1.56 -5.26 5.71
N TYR A 373 -1.90 -5.56 6.96
CA TYR A 373 -0.90 -5.69 8.03
C TYR A 373 0.15 -6.79 7.78
N GLN A 374 -0.27 -7.91 7.20
CA GLN A 374 0.66 -8.98 6.78
C GLN A 374 1.58 -8.51 5.65
N ALA A 375 1.04 -7.84 4.62
CA ALA A 375 1.80 -7.35 3.47
C ALA A 375 2.83 -6.29 3.87
N VAL A 376 2.46 -5.30 4.69
CA VAL A 376 3.42 -4.28 5.17
C VAL A 376 4.54 -4.87 6.05
N SER A 377 4.34 -6.09 6.58
CA SER A 377 5.33 -6.78 7.41
C SER A 377 6.37 -7.58 6.63
N VAL A 378 6.24 -7.68 5.31
CA VAL A 378 7.17 -8.44 4.43
C VAL A 378 7.78 -7.59 3.32
N VAL A 379 7.43 -6.31 3.28
CA VAL A 379 7.90 -5.32 2.29
C VAL A 379 8.60 -4.17 3.00
N THR A 380 9.61 -3.61 2.33
CA THR A 380 10.42 -2.53 2.87
C THR A 380 9.98 -1.16 2.35
N ARG A 381 10.52 -0.11 2.95
CA ARG A 381 10.30 1.28 2.52
C ARG A 381 10.75 1.48 1.08
N ASP A 382 11.93 1.00 0.71
CA ASP A 382 12.49 1.24 -0.62
C ASP A 382 11.69 0.49 -1.70
N GLN A 383 11.23 -0.73 -1.41
CA GLN A 383 10.34 -1.49 -2.30
C GLN A 383 8.99 -0.82 -2.56
N THR A 384 8.51 0.00 -1.63
CA THR A 384 7.21 0.69 -1.73
C THR A 384 7.34 2.12 -2.26
N SER A 385 8.57 2.57 -2.53
CA SER A 385 8.88 3.92 -3.03
C SER A 385 8.66 4.05 -4.55
N LEU A 386 7.48 3.62 -5.04
CA LEU A 386 7.19 3.52 -6.47
C LEU A 386 6.52 4.78 -7.04
N ILE A 387 5.95 5.62 -6.17
CA ILE A 387 5.33 6.89 -6.57
C ILE A 387 6.39 8.00 -6.55
N PRO A 388 6.66 8.69 -7.67
CA PRO A 388 7.64 9.77 -7.70
C PRO A 388 7.31 10.86 -6.69
N GLU A 389 8.30 11.30 -5.93
CA GLU A 389 8.15 12.30 -4.86
C GLU A 389 7.11 11.92 -3.78
N ALA A 390 6.89 10.61 -3.56
CA ALA A 390 6.14 10.12 -2.42
C ALA A 390 6.80 10.60 -1.11
N ASN A 391 6.01 11.23 -0.25
CA ASN A 391 6.49 11.75 1.02
C ASN A 391 5.61 11.36 2.22
N THR A 392 4.43 10.78 1.99
CA THR A 392 3.50 10.35 3.04
C THR A 392 3.45 8.84 3.16
N VAL A 393 3.06 8.34 4.34
CA VAL A 393 2.84 6.89 4.54
C VAL A 393 1.76 6.37 3.57
N GLY A 394 0.75 7.19 3.27
CA GLY A 394 -0.32 6.88 2.31
C GLY A 394 0.19 6.54 0.92
N CYS A 395 1.15 7.30 0.37
CA CYS A 395 1.72 6.98 -0.94
C CYS A 395 2.43 5.61 -0.99
N HIS A 396 3.01 5.18 0.13
CA HIS A 396 3.64 3.85 0.22
C HIS A 396 2.63 2.72 0.41
N LEU A 397 1.38 3.05 0.80
CA LEU A 397 0.30 2.08 0.86
C LEU A 397 -0.30 1.81 -0.52
N CYS A 398 -0.33 2.75 -1.48
CA CYS A 398 -0.94 2.48 -2.80
C CYS A 398 -0.37 1.23 -3.50
N PRO A 399 0.97 1.01 -3.57
CA PRO A 399 1.52 -0.22 -4.13
C PRO A 399 1.13 -1.50 -3.37
N ILE A 400 0.87 -1.39 -2.05
CA ILE A 400 0.40 -2.50 -1.21
C ILE A 400 -1.04 -2.83 -1.55
N TYR A 401 -1.92 -1.82 -1.60
CA TYR A 401 -3.33 -1.98 -1.96
C TYR A 401 -3.46 -2.54 -3.38
N PHE A 402 -2.70 -2.03 -4.35
CA PHE A 402 -2.61 -2.62 -5.69
C PHE A 402 -2.28 -4.12 -5.68
N GLY A 403 -1.27 -4.53 -4.89
CA GLY A 403 -0.90 -5.94 -4.77
C GLY A 403 -1.98 -6.81 -4.10
N LEU A 404 -2.71 -6.23 -3.13
CA LEU A 404 -3.78 -6.89 -2.41
C LEU A 404 -5.09 -6.99 -3.21
N ASP A 405 -5.42 -5.97 -4.00
CA ASP A 405 -6.55 -6.01 -4.93
C ASP A 405 -6.42 -7.18 -5.91
N ILE A 406 -5.20 -7.38 -6.41
CA ILE A 406 -4.86 -8.52 -7.27
C ILE A 406 -4.88 -9.83 -6.47
N PHE A 407 -4.45 -9.79 -5.20
CA PHE A 407 -4.53 -10.93 -4.29
C PHE A 407 -5.97 -11.42 -4.11
N TYR A 408 -6.89 -10.50 -3.80
CA TYR A 408 -8.28 -10.80 -3.49
C TYR A 408 -9.14 -11.12 -4.71
N GLY A 409 -8.96 -10.39 -5.81
CA GLY A 409 -9.79 -10.59 -7.00
C GLY A 409 -9.45 -11.84 -7.81
N ASN A 410 -8.36 -12.54 -7.48
CA ASN A 410 -7.95 -13.82 -8.07
C ASN A 410 -7.91 -13.85 -9.61
N TYR A 411 -7.44 -12.78 -10.24
CA TYR A 411 -7.40 -12.64 -11.70
C TYR A 411 -6.25 -13.43 -12.35
N ASP A 412 -6.46 -13.90 -13.58
CA ASP A 412 -5.41 -14.58 -14.37
C ASP A 412 -4.50 -13.59 -15.11
N ILE A 413 -5.06 -12.49 -15.63
CA ILE A 413 -4.33 -11.44 -16.35
C ILE A 413 -4.65 -10.07 -15.76
N VAL A 414 -3.62 -9.28 -15.50
CA VAL A 414 -3.74 -7.89 -15.04
C VAL A 414 -3.21 -6.96 -16.12
N LEU A 415 -4.07 -6.11 -16.68
CA LEU A 415 -3.67 -5.03 -17.57
C LEU A 415 -3.11 -3.87 -16.76
N ILE A 416 -1.88 -3.49 -17.08
CA ILE A 416 -1.19 -2.39 -16.40
C ILE A 416 -0.61 -1.39 -17.39
N GLY A 417 -0.40 -0.17 -16.91
CA GLY A 417 0.29 0.87 -17.66
C GLY A 417 1.81 0.65 -17.74
N PRO A 418 2.49 1.33 -18.67
CA PRO A 418 3.92 1.17 -18.97
C PRO A 418 4.87 1.53 -17.83
N LYS A 419 4.42 2.26 -16.80
CA LYS A 419 5.22 2.62 -15.61
C LYS A 419 4.89 1.79 -14.37
N GLN A 420 4.01 0.79 -14.51
CA GLN A 420 3.56 -0.03 -13.39
C GLN A 420 4.28 -1.38 -13.32
N LYS A 421 5.40 -1.53 -14.03
CA LYS A 421 6.22 -2.75 -13.97
C LYS A 421 6.69 -3.04 -12.54
N GLU A 422 7.21 -2.03 -11.84
CA GLU A 422 7.64 -2.18 -10.45
C GLU A 422 6.46 -2.48 -9.50
N PHE A 423 5.26 -1.98 -9.82
CA PHE A 423 4.03 -2.35 -9.09
C PHE A 423 3.69 -3.83 -9.27
N ALA A 424 3.84 -4.37 -10.49
CA ALA A 424 3.63 -5.79 -10.76
C ALA A 424 4.65 -6.66 -10.02
N ASP A 425 5.93 -6.29 -10.05
CA ASP A 425 6.99 -7.02 -9.34
C ASP A 425 6.72 -7.07 -7.82
N LEU A 426 6.31 -5.93 -7.23
CA LEU A 426 5.93 -5.87 -5.82
C LEU A 426 4.66 -6.68 -5.54
N ALA A 427 3.64 -6.61 -6.40
CA ALA A 427 2.42 -7.39 -6.25
C ALA A 427 2.71 -8.90 -6.25
N LEU A 428 3.57 -9.37 -7.17
CA LEU A 428 3.99 -10.77 -7.23
C LEU A 428 4.70 -11.19 -5.93
N LYS A 429 5.59 -10.33 -5.41
CA LYS A 429 6.25 -10.57 -4.11
C LYS A 429 5.22 -10.68 -2.98
N ILE A 430 4.29 -9.72 -2.86
CA ILE A 430 3.25 -9.73 -1.82
C ILE A 430 2.43 -11.01 -1.90
N ASN A 431 1.99 -11.40 -3.10
CA ASN A 431 1.20 -12.60 -3.30
C ASN A 431 1.95 -13.86 -2.83
N LYS A 432 3.25 -13.95 -3.16
CA LYS A 432 4.12 -15.05 -2.73
C LYS A 432 4.30 -15.10 -1.20
N GLU A 433 4.61 -13.97 -0.58
CA GLU A 433 4.81 -13.88 0.88
C GLU A 433 3.52 -14.15 1.67
N LEU A 434 2.36 -13.78 1.10
CA LEU A 434 1.04 -14.12 1.64
C LEU A 434 0.62 -15.56 1.34
N LYS A 435 1.53 -16.39 0.82
CA LYS A 435 1.36 -17.83 0.53
C LYS A 435 0.25 -18.12 -0.46
N ARG A 436 0.07 -17.26 -1.47
CA ARG A 436 -0.76 -17.62 -2.64
C ARG A 436 -0.13 -18.83 -3.32
N GLU A 437 -0.95 -19.79 -3.72
CA GLU A 437 -0.48 -20.93 -4.51
C GLU A 437 0.10 -20.43 -5.85
N ASP A 438 1.25 -20.97 -6.26
CA ASP A 438 1.90 -20.62 -7.53
C ASP A 438 0.97 -20.82 -8.74
N SER A 439 0.07 -21.80 -8.66
CA SER A 439 -0.98 -22.08 -9.66
C SER A 439 -1.97 -20.93 -9.86
N ASN A 440 -2.10 -20.03 -8.88
CA ASN A 440 -3.02 -18.91 -8.88
C ASN A 440 -2.32 -17.57 -9.13
N MET A 441 -1.02 -17.55 -9.46
CA MET A 441 -0.33 -16.29 -9.68
C MET A 441 -0.82 -15.56 -10.95
N PRO A 442 -0.99 -14.22 -10.90
CA PRO A 442 -1.51 -13.43 -12.01
C PRO A 442 -0.40 -13.07 -12.99
N ALA A 443 -0.68 -13.15 -14.29
CA ALA A 443 0.22 -12.61 -15.31
C ALA A 443 -0.07 -11.12 -15.54
N PHE A 444 0.94 -10.35 -15.92
CA PHE A 444 0.78 -8.92 -16.19
C PHE A 444 1.00 -8.63 -17.67
N LEU A 445 0.08 -7.86 -18.25
CA LEU A 445 0.16 -7.38 -19.62
C LEU A 445 0.33 -5.85 -19.61
N ILE A 446 1.46 -5.38 -20.11
CA ILE A 446 1.79 -3.96 -20.12
C ILE A 446 1.26 -3.31 -21.39
N LEU A 447 0.32 -2.38 -21.24
CA LEU A 447 -0.24 -1.61 -22.34
C LEU A 447 0.85 -0.68 -22.94
N PRO A 448 0.93 -0.56 -24.27
CA PRO A 448 1.86 0.37 -24.91
C PRO A 448 1.51 1.82 -24.57
N GLU A 449 2.53 2.68 -24.54
CA GLU A 449 2.35 4.09 -24.22
C GLU A 449 1.49 4.79 -25.29
N ILE A 450 0.67 5.76 -24.89
CA ILE A 450 0.01 6.68 -25.82
C ILE A 450 0.65 8.05 -25.70
N ILE A 451 0.92 8.66 -26.84
CA ILE A 451 1.45 10.00 -26.92
C ILE A 451 0.36 11.07 -26.79
N GLY A 452 0.73 12.19 -26.19
CA GLY A 452 0.02 13.46 -26.25
C GLY A 452 0.27 14.19 -27.57
N THR A 453 -0.34 15.36 -27.69
CA THR A 453 -0.19 16.19 -28.90
C THR A 453 1.21 16.82 -29.04
N ASP A 454 2.04 16.74 -28.00
CA ASP A 454 3.48 17.08 -28.03
C ASP A 454 4.38 15.93 -28.51
N GLY A 455 3.82 14.75 -28.81
CA GLY A 455 4.58 13.55 -29.18
C GLY A 455 5.31 12.89 -28.01
N LEU A 456 5.15 13.42 -26.79
CA LEU A 456 5.60 12.79 -25.55
C LEU A 456 4.45 11.99 -24.95
N ARG A 457 4.71 11.17 -23.94
CA ARG A 457 3.65 10.44 -23.23
C ARG A 457 2.52 11.36 -22.76
N MET A 458 1.29 10.94 -23.01
CA MET A 458 0.12 11.69 -22.56
C MET A 458 0.02 11.66 -21.02
N SER A 459 -0.16 12.85 -20.43
CA SER A 459 -0.32 13.02 -18.99
C SER A 459 -1.32 14.14 -18.69
N ALA A 460 -2.23 13.89 -17.75
CA ALA A 460 -3.15 14.90 -17.25
C ALA A 460 -2.45 16.10 -16.59
N THR A 461 -1.20 15.92 -16.10
CA THR A 461 -0.39 17.03 -15.57
C THR A 461 0.06 18.02 -16.64
N LYS A 462 -0.09 17.67 -17.93
CA LYS A 462 0.18 18.54 -19.09
C LYS A 462 -1.13 18.89 -19.80
N PRO A 463 -1.91 19.86 -19.27
CA PRO A 463 -3.26 20.15 -19.75
C PRO A 463 -3.35 20.53 -21.23
N ASP A 464 -2.29 21.14 -21.76
CA ASP A 464 -2.22 21.63 -23.14
C ASP A 464 -1.96 20.52 -24.17
N PHE A 465 -1.38 19.38 -23.74
CA PHE A 465 -0.94 18.31 -24.63
C PHE A 465 -1.74 17.01 -24.50
N HIS A 466 -2.60 16.88 -23.49
CA HIS A 466 -3.50 15.72 -23.38
C HIS A 466 -4.86 15.98 -24.01
N LEU A 467 -5.52 14.94 -24.50
CA LEU A 467 -6.91 15.03 -24.99
C LEU A 467 -7.87 14.67 -23.84
N ASN A 468 -8.60 15.66 -23.32
CA ASN A 468 -9.54 15.46 -22.22
C ASN A 468 -10.96 15.22 -22.74
N ILE A 469 -11.71 14.30 -22.11
CA ILE A 469 -13.12 14.06 -22.43
C ILE A 469 -14.02 15.32 -22.31
N ASN A 470 -13.59 16.30 -21.51
CA ASN A 470 -14.29 17.56 -21.32
C ASN A 470 -13.82 18.68 -22.27
N ASP A 471 -12.82 18.43 -23.11
CA ASP A 471 -12.39 19.42 -24.09
C ASP A 471 -13.48 19.60 -25.16
N GLY A 472 -13.84 20.85 -25.44
CA GLY A 472 -14.72 21.15 -26.57
C GLY A 472 -13.99 21.02 -27.90
N LEU A 473 -14.74 20.80 -28.99
CA LEU A 473 -14.23 20.66 -30.37
C LEU A 473 -13.16 21.69 -30.75
N LYS A 474 -13.36 22.98 -30.39
CA LYS A 474 -12.39 24.05 -30.68
C LYS A 474 -11.03 23.79 -30.03
N LYS A 475 -11.03 23.30 -28.79
CA LYS A 475 -9.81 23.02 -28.03
C LYS A 475 -9.12 21.76 -28.56
N ILE A 476 -9.88 20.72 -28.91
CA ILE A 476 -9.36 19.51 -29.57
C ILE A 476 -8.67 19.88 -30.89
N ARG A 477 -9.32 20.68 -31.74
CA ARG A 477 -8.74 21.22 -32.98
C ARG A 477 -7.43 21.98 -32.73
N GLN A 478 -7.39 22.83 -31.71
CA GLN A 478 -6.19 23.59 -31.38
C GLN A 478 -5.02 22.69 -30.94
N LYS A 479 -5.29 21.68 -30.11
CA LYS A 479 -4.28 20.74 -29.61
C LYS A 479 -3.70 19.88 -30.74
N ILE A 480 -4.57 19.28 -31.55
CA ILE A 480 -4.16 18.46 -32.71
C ILE A 480 -3.53 19.34 -33.80
N GLY A 481 -4.02 20.55 -34.01
CA GLY A 481 -3.43 21.49 -34.97
C GLY A 481 -1.95 21.78 -34.68
N LYS A 482 -1.60 21.91 -33.39
CA LYS A 482 -0.23 22.16 -32.92
C LYS A 482 0.67 20.91 -32.91
N SER A 483 0.12 19.71 -33.14
CA SER A 483 0.91 18.49 -33.03
C SER A 483 1.90 18.32 -34.18
N PHE A 484 2.97 17.56 -33.96
CA PHE A 484 3.92 17.24 -35.02
C PHE A 484 3.28 16.33 -36.09
N CYS A 485 3.36 16.75 -37.35
CA CYS A 485 2.86 16.03 -38.52
C CYS A 485 3.43 16.66 -39.80
N GLU A 486 4.54 16.12 -40.30
CA GLU A 486 5.19 16.59 -41.52
C GLU A 486 4.78 15.75 -42.74
N PRO A 487 4.68 16.33 -43.95
CA PRO A 487 4.31 15.57 -45.15
C PRO A 487 5.22 14.37 -45.39
N GLY A 488 4.65 13.17 -45.57
CA GLY A 488 5.39 11.94 -45.85
C GLY A 488 6.21 11.39 -44.67
N ASN A 489 6.24 12.07 -43.52
CA ASN A 489 6.97 11.62 -42.35
C ASN A 489 6.12 10.68 -41.48
N LEU A 490 6.56 9.43 -41.34
CA LEU A 490 5.93 8.44 -40.46
C LEU A 490 6.51 8.47 -39.04
N ASP A 491 7.73 8.98 -38.86
CA ASP A 491 8.40 8.99 -37.57
C ASP A 491 7.84 10.10 -36.67
N LYS A 492 7.47 9.73 -35.44
CA LYS A 492 6.87 10.61 -34.41
C LYS A 492 5.65 11.42 -34.89
N ASN A 493 4.99 10.97 -35.96
CA ASN A 493 3.83 11.65 -36.50
C ASN A 493 2.61 11.41 -35.59
N VAL A 494 2.25 12.45 -34.84
CA VAL A 494 1.21 12.36 -33.81
C VAL A 494 -0.14 12.00 -34.41
N ALA A 495 -0.46 12.54 -35.58
CA ALA A 495 -1.76 12.32 -36.19
C ALA A 495 -1.91 10.87 -36.67
N LEU A 496 -0.87 10.32 -37.31
CA LEU A 496 -0.85 8.91 -37.71
C LEU A 496 -0.88 7.97 -36.51
N GLU A 497 -0.13 8.26 -35.46
CA GLU A 497 -0.10 7.40 -34.27
C GLU A 497 -1.46 7.36 -33.55
N LEU A 498 -2.14 8.50 -33.41
CA LEU A 498 -3.49 8.53 -32.83
C LEU A 498 -4.52 7.87 -33.74
N CYS A 499 -4.40 8.01 -35.06
CA CYS A 499 -5.23 7.25 -36.00
C CYS A 499 -5.04 5.74 -35.81
N LYS A 500 -3.78 5.28 -35.76
CA LYS A 500 -3.42 3.87 -35.56
C LYS A 500 -3.94 3.33 -34.23
N LYS A 501 -3.78 4.08 -33.13
CA LYS A 501 -4.10 3.58 -31.78
C LYS A 501 -5.56 3.77 -31.38
N ILE A 502 -6.28 4.73 -31.97
CA ILE A 502 -7.64 5.07 -31.51
C ILE A 502 -8.66 4.97 -32.65
N VAL A 503 -8.43 5.65 -33.77
CA VAL A 503 -9.46 5.77 -34.84
C VAL A 503 -9.72 4.44 -35.52
N PHE A 504 -8.69 3.78 -36.05
CA PHE A 504 -8.89 2.54 -36.80
C PHE A 504 -9.32 1.34 -35.95
N PRO A 505 -8.81 1.12 -34.72
CA PRO A 505 -9.34 0.06 -33.86
C PRO A 505 -10.84 0.23 -33.60
N PHE A 506 -11.29 1.47 -33.44
CA PHE A 506 -12.70 1.78 -33.22
C PHE A 506 -13.54 1.62 -34.50
N ALA A 507 -13.03 2.06 -35.64
CA ALA A 507 -13.70 1.90 -36.93
C ALA A 507 -13.84 0.42 -37.34
N ASP A 508 -12.79 -0.38 -37.15
CA ASP A 508 -12.84 -1.83 -37.39
C ASP A 508 -13.81 -2.53 -36.42
N TYR A 509 -13.93 -2.04 -35.18
CA TYR A 509 -14.99 -2.46 -34.26
C TYR A 509 -16.40 -2.16 -34.81
N LEU A 510 -16.65 -0.95 -35.32
CA LEU A 510 -17.98 -0.61 -35.86
C LEU A 510 -18.36 -1.50 -37.05
N LYS A 511 -17.41 -1.82 -37.94
CA LYS A 511 -17.60 -2.83 -39.00
C LYS A 511 -17.94 -4.22 -38.44
N TRP A 512 -17.35 -4.59 -37.29
CA TRP A 512 -17.60 -5.87 -36.62
C TRP A 512 -19.01 -5.92 -35.99
N ARG A 513 -19.51 -4.80 -35.46
CA ARG A 513 -20.86 -4.67 -34.87
C ARG A 513 -21.97 -4.90 -35.90
N GLU A 514 -21.82 -4.41 -37.14
CA GLU A 514 -22.80 -4.61 -38.21
C GLU A 514 -22.90 -6.06 -38.67
N LYS A 515 -21.80 -6.83 -38.64
CA LYS A 515 -21.81 -8.26 -39.02
C LYS A 515 -22.74 -9.12 -38.15
N TYR A 516 -23.12 -8.63 -36.97
CA TYR A 516 -24.00 -9.32 -36.01
C TYR A 516 -25.39 -8.65 -35.84
N ILE A 517 -25.68 -7.57 -36.56
CA ILE A 517 -27.04 -6.99 -36.63
C ILE A 517 -27.66 -7.40 -37.98
N VAL A 518 -28.69 -8.23 -37.94
CA VAL A 518 -29.49 -8.54 -39.12
C VAL A 518 -30.37 -7.32 -39.44
N GLY A 519 -29.91 -6.49 -40.37
CA GLY A 519 -30.66 -5.39 -40.98
C GLY A 519 -30.40 -4.01 -40.35
N GLY A 520 -29.53 -3.22 -40.98
CA GLY A 520 -29.41 -1.78 -40.72
C GLY A 520 -28.06 -1.21 -41.15
N ASP A 521 -28.06 -0.52 -42.30
CA ASP A 521 -27.05 0.32 -42.96
C ASP A 521 -25.56 -0.12 -42.95
N GLU A 522 -25.01 -0.31 -44.16
CA GLU A 522 -23.60 -0.64 -44.41
C GLU A 522 -22.64 0.42 -43.85
N PHE A 523 -21.58 -0.02 -43.16
CA PHE A 523 -20.51 0.84 -42.67
C PHE A 523 -19.86 1.55 -43.85
N GLN A 524 -20.06 2.86 -43.93
CA GLN A 524 -19.42 3.69 -44.93
C GLN A 524 -17.93 3.79 -44.61
N ASP A 525 -17.11 3.39 -45.58
CA ASP A 525 -15.68 3.66 -45.66
C ASP A 525 -15.31 5.05 -45.06
N LEU A 526 -14.25 5.10 -44.24
CA LEU A 526 -13.84 6.35 -43.59
C LEU A 526 -13.44 7.38 -44.66
N THR A 527 -14.15 8.49 -44.69
CA THR A 527 -13.96 9.51 -45.73
C THR A 527 -13.19 10.71 -45.19
N ILE A 528 -12.03 10.99 -45.78
CA ILE A 528 -11.27 12.23 -45.59
C ILE A 528 -11.87 13.30 -46.50
N LYS A 529 -12.53 14.29 -45.90
CA LYS A 529 -13.16 15.39 -46.62
C LYS A 529 -12.12 16.41 -47.07
N ARG A 530 -12.05 16.67 -48.38
CA ARG A 530 -11.12 17.65 -48.97
C ARG A 530 -11.80 18.44 -50.09
N SER A 531 -11.32 19.64 -50.36
CA SER A 531 -11.81 20.43 -51.49
C SER A 531 -11.48 19.74 -52.82
N PRO A 532 -12.23 20.03 -53.91
CA PRO A 532 -11.90 19.55 -55.25
C PRO A 532 -10.47 19.94 -55.68
N GLU A 533 -10.02 21.13 -55.25
CA GLU A 533 -8.68 21.67 -55.49
C GLU A 533 -7.57 20.85 -54.81
N ASN A 534 -7.88 20.18 -53.69
CA ASN A 534 -6.96 19.32 -52.94
C ASN A 534 -7.10 17.83 -53.31
N GLY A 535 -7.59 17.54 -54.52
CA GLY A 535 -7.74 16.16 -55.03
C GLY A 535 -9.01 15.45 -54.58
N GLY A 536 -9.99 16.17 -54.03
CA GLY A 536 -11.32 15.64 -53.66
C GLY A 536 -11.30 14.68 -52.48
N ASN A 537 -12.50 14.23 -52.09
CA ASN A 537 -12.66 13.31 -50.96
C ASN A 537 -11.90 12.00 -51.18
N LEU A 538 -11.34 11.48 -50.10
CA LEU A 538 -10.49 10.31 -50.11
C LEU A 538 -11.09 9.24 -49.19
N ILE A 539 -11.22 8.02 -49.67
CA ILE A 539 -11.77 6.90 -48.91
C ILE A 539 -10.62 6.04 -48.40
N VAL A 540 -10.63 5.71 -47.11
CA VAL A 540 -9.62 4.86 -46.46
C VAL A 540 -10.28 3.71 -45.74
N LYS A 541 -9.88 2.47 -46.07
CA LYS A 541 -10.49 1.26 -45.52
C LYS A 541 -9.78 0.76 -44.26
N ASN A 542 -8.47 0.97 -44.18
CA ASN A 542 -7.62 0.51 -43.09
C ASN A 542 -6.46 1.47 -42.88
N TYR A 543 -5.72 1.26 -41.79
CA TYR A 543 -4.59 2.11 -41.43
C TYR A 543 -3.44 2.04 -42.45
N GLN A 544 -3.19 0.87 -43.06
CA GLN A 544 -2.13 0.69 -44.05
C GLN A 544 -2.37 1.54 -45.31
N GLU A 545 -3.62 1.66 -45.76
CA GLU A 545 -4.01 2.55 -46.85
C GLU A 545 -3.80 4.02 -46.49
N LEU A 546 -4.16 4.43 -45.27
CA LEU A 546 -3.91 5.80 -44.79
C LEU A 546 -2.41 6.12 -44.77
N GLU A 547 -1.61 5.20 -44.23
CA GLU A 547 -0.16 5.34 -44.16
C GLU A 547 0.45 5.46 -45.55
N SER A 548 0.02 4.61 -46.49
CA SER A 548 0.48 4.63 -47.89
C SER A 548 0.15 5.95 -48.59
N LEU A 549 -1.09 6.46 -48.44
CA LEU A 549 -1.52 7.74 -49.00
C LEU A 549 -0.74 8.93 -48.43
N PHE A 550 -0.40 8.87 -47.14
CA PHE A 550 0.39 9.89 -46.49
C PHE A 550 1.86 9.85 -46.94
N LEU A 551 2.45 8.66 -47.01
CA LEU A 551 3.83 8.44 -47.48
C LEU A 551 4.00 8.88 -48.93
N SER A 552 3.01 8.59 -49.78
CA SER A 552 3.04 8.97 -51.20
C SER A 552 2.72 10.46 -51.45
N LEU A 553 2.60 11.27 -50.39
CA LEU A 553 2.25 12.69 -50.43
C LEU A 553 0.88 13.00 -51.07
N ASN A 554 0.02 11.99 -51.20
CA ASN A 554 -1.34 12.15 -51.72
C ASN A 554 -2.32 12.65 -50.67
N LEU A 555 -1.91 12.66 -49.39
CA LEU A 555 -2.67 13.20 -48.26
C LEU A 555 -1.84 14.28 -47.54
N HIS A 556 -2.38 15.50 -47.48
CA HIS A 556 -1.71 16.61 -46.81
C HIS A 556 -1.89 16.54 -45.27
N PRO A 557 -0.88 16.94 -44.46
CA PRO A 557 -0.98 16.94 -42.99
C PRO A 557 -2.19 17.67 -42.40
N ALA A 558 -2.61 18.78 -43.00
CA ALA A 558 -3.77 19.53 -42.52
C ALA A 558 -5.07 18.72 -42.66
N ASP A 559 -5.23 18.00 -43.78
CA ASP A 559 -6.40 17.15 -44.03
C ASP A 559 -6.40 15.93 -43.10
N LEU A 560 -5.24 15.31 -42.87
CA LEU A 560 -5.09 14.21 -41.91
C LEU A 560 -5.46 14.65 -40.49
N LYS A 561 -4.98 15.82 -40.04
CA LYS A 561 -5.34 16.38 -38.73
C LYS A 561 -6.82 16.72 -38.62
N ALA A 562 -7.41 17.29 -39.68
CA ALA A 562 -8.83 17.60 -39.72
C ALA A 562 -9.68 16.32 -39.65
N PHE A 563 -9.30 15.29 -40.41
CA PHE A 563 -9.89 13.96 -40.36
C PHE A 563 -9.80 13.36 -38.95
N LEU A 564 -8.61 13.34 -38.33
CA LEU A 564 -8.43 12.84 -36.96
C LEU A 564 -9.36 13.54 -35.97
N VAL A 565 -9.47 14.88 -36.03
CA VAL A 565 -10.39 15.64 -35.19
C VAL A 565 -11.82 15.20 -35.42
N GLU A 566 -12.25 15.10 -36.68
CA GLU A 566 -13.62 14.71 -37.04
C GLU A 566 -13.96 13.32 -36.50
N GLN A 567 -13.07 12.34 -36.69
CA GLN A 567 -13.27 10.98 -36.23
C GLN A 567 -13.29 10.90 -34.69
N LEU A 568 -12.35 11.56 -34.00
CA LEU A 568 -12.36 11.59 -32.53
C LEU A 568 -13.60 12.28 -31.97
N ASP A 569 -14.08 13.34 -32.62
CA ASP A 569 -15.29 14.03 -32.17
C ASP A 569 -16.52 13.14 -32.34
N ALA A 570 -16.72 12.58 -33.54
CA ALA A 570 -17.87 11.76 -33.89
C ALA A 570 -17.93 10.47 -33.06
N PHE A 571 -16.81 9.76 -32.92
CA PHE A 571 -16.78 8.47 -32.24
C PHE A 571 -16.73 8.60 -30.73
N TYR A 572 -16.07 9.63 -30.19
CA TYR A 572 -15.73 9.67 -28.78
C TYR A 572 -16.30 10.90 -28.05
N PHE A 573 -15.92 12.11 -28.45
CA PHE A 573 -16.25 13.29 -27.65
C PHE A 573 -17.71 13.70 -27.73
N GLU A 574 -18.34 13.62 -28.90
CA GLU A 574 -19.72 14.04 -29.11
C GLU A 574 -20.73 13.12 -28.38
N PRO A 575 -20.67 11.77 -28.51
CA PRO A 575 -21.62 10.88 -27.83
C PRO A 575 -21.64 11.07 -26.32
N ILE A 576 -20.47 11.29 -25.73
CA ILE A 576 -20.32 11.50 -24.28
C ILE A 576 -20.83 12.89 -23.88
N ARG A 577 -20.52 13.95 -24.66
CA ARG A 577 -20.99 15.32 -24.38
C ARG A 577 -22.51 15.44 -24.51
N ASN A 578 -23.11 14.78 -25.49
CA ASN A 578 -24.55 14.82 -25.70
C ASN A 578 -25.30 14.03 -24.62
N ASN A 579 -24.79 12.87 -24.18
CA ASN A 579 -25.36 12.13 -23.06
C ASN A 579 -25.21 12.84 -21.71
N LYS A 580 -24.19 13.70 -21.53
CA LYS A 580 -24.09 14.60 -20.36
C LYS A 580 -25.17 15.66 -20.27
N LYS A 581 -25.85 16.01 -21.37
CA LYS A 581 -26.96 16.99 -21.39
C LYS A 581 -28.33 16.37 -21.06
N ILE A 582 -28.42 15.04 -21.07
CA ILE A 582 -29.65 14.27 -20.80
C ILE A 582 -29.73 13.86 -19.31
N MET A 583 -28.63 14.02 -18.56
CA MET A 583 -28.56 13.96 -17.09
C MET A 583 -28.64 15.35 -16.48
#